data_AF-A0A971KSL9-F1
#
_entry.id   AF-A0A971KSL9-F1
#
_cell.length_a   1.000
_cell.length_b   1.000
_cell.length_c   1.000
_cell.angle_alpha   90.00
_cell.angle_beta   90.00
_cell.angle_gamma   90.00
#
_symmetry.space_group_name_H-M   'P 1'
#
loop_
_entity.id
_entity.type
_entity.pdbx_description
1 polymer ?
#
loop_
_entity_poly.entity_id
_entity_poly.type
_entity_poly.pdbx_seq_one_letter_code
_entity_poly.pdbx_strand_id
1 'polypeptide(L)'
;MSSFFERLILLFMVLATFLTLIFAFEHFFFAHQTAWQNSTNTERLQFTENLAASTYPIIFLRSAILPIHKIIDENPALNIEMVRQAHEKYNGLQLAIYKFDNEGKLISTAPKRAPNLWIMRNIFPMLAETDYNKLAVASKELDKKIEHAFGFGKNLNSIREYPETLIE
;
A
#
# COMPACT_ATOMS: atom_id res chain seq x y z
N MET A 1 -3.81 38.90 54.52
CA MET A 1 -2.84 38.44 53.49
C MET A 1 -3.28 37.19 52.73
N SER A 2 -4.09 36.28 53.30
CA SER A 2 -4.52 35.04 52.60
C SER A 2 -5.40 35.28 51.35
N SER A 3 -6.35 36.22 51.41
CA SER A 3 -7.29 36.49 50.30
C SER A 3 -6.61 36.99 49.02
N PHE A 4 -5.49 37.71 49.12
CA PHE A 4 -4.74 38.16 47.94
C PHE A 4 -4.02 37.01 47.25
N PHE A 5 -3.40 36.11 48.02
CA PHE A 5 -2.75 34.91 47.49
C PHE A 5 -3.74 33.93 46.85
N GLU A 6 -4.92 33.74 47.43
CA GLU A 6 -5.98 32.91 46.83
C GLU A 6 -6.44 33.47 45.48
N ARG A 7 -6.65 34.78 45.37
CA ARG A 7 -7.02 35.42 44.10
C ARG A 7 -5.92 35.30 43.04
N LEU A 8 -4.65 35.40 43.45
CA LEU A 8 -3.50 35.23 42.56
C LEU A 8 -3.40 33.79 42.04
N ILE A 9 -3.60 32.79 42.91
CA ILE A 9 -3.59 31.38 42.53
C ILE A 9 -4.75 31.05 41.58
N LEU A 10 -5.96 31.56 41.87
CA LEU A 10 -7.11 31.40 40.98
C LEU A 10 -6.85 32.03 39.60
N LEU A 11 -6.25 33.23 39.56
CA LEU A 11 -5.89 33.87 38.31
C LEU A 11 -4.85 33.06 37.53
N PHE A 12 -3.86 32.48 38.20
CA PHE A 12 -2.88 31.60 37.58
C PHE A 12 -3.52 30.31 37.05
N MET A 13 -4.44 29.69 37.80
CA MET A 13 -5.17 28.50 37.36
C MET A 13 -6.06 28.79 36.14
N VAL A 14 -6.74 29.94 36.13
CA VAL A 14 -7.54 30.38 34.97
C VAL A 14 -6.62 30.65 33.77
N LEU A 15 -5.46 31.25 33.97
CA LEU A 15 -4.50 31.49 32.90
C LEU A 15 -3.93 30.18 32.33
N ALA A 16 -3.60 29.22 33.20
CA ALA A 16 -3.07 27.91 32.82
C ALA A 16 -4.10 27.06 32.09
N THR A 17 -5.36 27.07 32.53
CA THR A 17 -6.46 26.40 31.81
C THR A 17 -6.73 27.05 30.46
N PHE A 18 -6.63 28.38 30.36
CA PHE A 18 -6.76 29.07 29.09
C PHE A 18 -5.62 28.76 28.11
N LEU A 19 -4.37 28.74 28.59
CA LEU A 19 -3.19 28.36 27.81
C LEU A 19 -3.28 26.92 27.31
N THR A 20 -3.67 25.97 28.17
CA THR A 20 -3.83 24.56 27.76
C THR A 20 -4.93 24.39 26.71
N LEU A 21 -6.02 25.15 26.80
CA LEU A 21 -7.06 25.20 25.77
C LEU A 21 -6.52 25.70 24.43
N ILE A 22 -5.73 26.78 24.42
CA ILE A 22 -5.11 27.31 23.20
C ILE A 22 -4.20 26.25 22.55
N PHE A 23 -3.32 25.62 23.32
CA PHE A 23 -2.44 24.57 22.81
C PHE A 23 -3.20 23.34 22.31
N ALA A 24 -4.29 22.96 22.99
CA ALA A 24 -5.14 21.85 22.54
C ALA A 24 -5.84 22.17 21.21
N PHE A 25 -6.34 23.40 21.04
CA PHE A 25 -6.91 23.84 19.77
C PHE A 25 -5.87 23.88 18.65
N GLU A 26 -4.70 24.45 18.92
CA GLU A 26 -3.60 24.51 17.95
C GLU A 26 -3.22 23.10 17.48
N HIS A 27 -3.02 22.16 18.41
CA HIS A 27 -2.73 20.78 18.08
C HIS A 27 -3.87 20.11 17.29
N PHE A 28 -5.13 20.37 17.65
CA PHE A 28 -6.29 19.84 16.93
C PHE A 28 -6.35 20.33 15.47
N PHE A 29 -6.12 21.63 15.24
CA PHE A 29 -6.11 22.21 13.90
C PHE A 29 -4.93 21.71 13.07
N PHE A 30 -3.73 21.64 13.64
CA PHE A 30 -2.56 21.06 12.95
C PHE A 30 -2.78 19.58 12.59
N ALA A 31 -3.35 18.79 13.50
CA ALA A 31 -3.67 17.39 13.22
C ALA A 31 -4.71 17.24 12.09
N HIS A 32 -5.74 18.09 12.07
CA HIS A 32 -6.74 18.09 11.00
C HIS A 32 -6.17 18.53 9.65
N GLN A 33 -5.38 19.60 9.64
CA GLN A 33 -4.77 20.11 8.41
C GLN A 33 -3.80 19.09 7.81
N THR A 34 -2.98 18.44 8.64
CA THR A 34 -2.06 17.39 8.18
C THR A 34 -2.79 16.14 7.71
N ALA A 35 -3.84 15.71 8.41
CA ALA A 35 -4.68 14.59 7.97
C ALA A 35 -5.34 14.87 6.61
N TRP A 36 -5.88 16.08 6.42
CA TRP A 36 -6.52 16.48 5.16
C TRP A 36 -5.53 16.61 4.01
N GLN A 37 -4.35 17.20 4.25
CA GLN A 37 -3.26 17.26 3.27
C GLN A 37 -2.77 15.86 2.88
N ASN A 38 -2.65 14.95 3.84
CA ASN A 38 -2.24 13.58 3.56
C ASN A 38 -3.30 12.86 2.71
N SER A 39 -4.58 12.96 3.06
CA SER A 39 -5.68 12.35 2.29
C SER A 39 -5.71 12.86 0.85
N THR A 40 -5.66 14.17 0.66
CA THR A 40 -5.70 14.80 -0.67
C THR A 40 -4.46 14.45 -1.50
N ASN A 41 -3.28 14.35 -0.90
CA ASN A 41 -2.08 13.89 -1.60
C ASN A 41 -2.17 12.42 -1.99
N THR A 42 -2.70 11.55 -1.11
CA THR A 42 -2.93 10.13 -1.43
C THR A 42 -3.92 9.98 -2.58
N GLU A 43 -5.03 10.71 -2.56
CA GLU A 43 -6.04 10.69 -3.65
C GLU A 43 -5.44 11.18 -4.97
N ARG A 44 -4.63 12.24 -4.95
CA ARG A 44 -3.94 12.74 -6.14
C ARG A 44 -2.94 11.72 -6.69
N LEU A 45 -2.14 11.10 -5.82
CA LEU A 45 -1.20 10.06 -6.21
C LEU A 45 -1.94 8.89 -6.87
N GLN A 46 -2.99 8.37 -6.22
CA GLN A 46 -3.83 7.31 -6.78
C GLN A 46 -4.45 7.70 -8.12
N PHE A 47 -4.95 8.93 -8.25
CA PHE A 47 -5.49 9.42 -9.52
C PHE A 47 -4.41 9.48 -10.61
N THR A 48 -3.22 10.00 -10.30
CA THR A 48 -2.11 10.05 -11.27
C THR A 48 -1.56 8.68 -11.63
N GLU A 49 -1.52 7.75 -10.68
CA GLU A 49 -1.16 6.35 -10.90
C GLU A 49 -2.16 5.68 -11.84
N ASN A 50 -3.45 5.82 -11.54
CA ASN A 50 -4.52 5.27 -12.36
C ASN A 50 -4.51 5.87 -13.77
N LEU A 51 -4.32 7.19 -13.89
CA LEU A 51 -4.23 7.87 -15.18
C LEU A 51 -2.98 7.45 -15.96
N ALA A 52 -1.82 7.30 -15.30
CA ALA A 52 -0.59 6.85 -15.95
C ALA A 52 -0.70 5.39 -16.41
N ALA A 53 -1.29 4.53 -15.58
CA ALA A 53 -1.56 3.14 -15.90
C ALA A 53 -2.55 3.01 -17.07
N SER A 54 -3.61 3.83 -17.12
CA SER A 54 -4.63 3.77 -18.18
C SER A 54 -4.16 4.39 -19.50
N THR A 55 -3.37 5.46 -19.45
CA THR A 55 -3.02 6.24 -20.65
C THR A 55 -1.80 5.65 -21.39
N TYR A 56 -0.78 5.19 -20.67
CA TYR A 56 0.43 4.61 -21.26
C TYR A 56 0.99 3.44 -20.42
N PRO A 57 0.26 2.31 -20.33
CA PRO A 57 0.58 1.19 -19.45
C PRO A 57 1.99 0.64 -19.68
N ILE A 58 2.41 0.50 -20.95
CA ILE A 58 3.71 -0.06 -21.32
C ILE A 58 4.88 0.83 -20.85
N ILE A 59 4.75 2.14 -20.98
CA ILE A 59 5.80 3.09 -20.58
C ILE A 59 5.92 3.09 -19.06
N PHE A 60 4.78 3.16 -18.36
CA PHE A 60 4.71 3.12 -16.90
C PHE A 60 5.33 1.84 -16.32
N LEU A 61 4.95 0.67 -16.86
CA LEU A 61 5.55 -0.63 -16.49
C LEU A 61 7.07 -0.64 -16.69
N ARG A 62 7.54 -0.12 -17.83
CA ARG A 62 8.96 -0.15 -18.18
C ARG A 62 9.81 0.82 -17.36
N SER A 63 9.26 1.99 -17.00
CA SER A 63 9.98 3.01 -16.23
C SER A 63 9.92 2.79 -14.71
N ALA A 64 8.81 2.28 -14.19
CA ALA A 64 8.61 2.09 -12.75
C ALA A 64 8.97 0.68 -12.28
N ILE A 65 8.51 -0.36 -12.99
CA ILE A 65 8.52 -1.73 -12.46
C ILE A 65 9.75 -2.52 -12.94
N LEU A 66 10.11 -2.43 -14.23
CA LEU A 66 11.24 -3.18 -14.80
C LEU A 66 12.59 -2.93 -14.09
N PRO A 67 12.94 -1.69 -13.69
CA PRO A 67 14.19 -1.43 -12.99
C PRO A 67 14.25 -2.13 -11.63
N ILE A 68 13.12 -2.22 -10.91
CA ILE A 68 13.04 -2.93 -9.62
C ILE A 68 13.34 -4.41 -9.83
N HIS A 69 12.71 -5.03 -10.83
CA HIS A 69 12.91 -6.44 -11.15
C HIS A 69 14.38 -6.73 -11.41
N LYS A 70 15.03 -5.91 -12.24
CA LYS A 70 16.45 -6.05 -12.57
C LYS A 70 17.34 -5.96 -11.33
N ILE A 71 17.09 -4.99 -10.45
CA ILE A 71 17.88 -4.80 -9.21
C ILE A 71 17.78 -6.02 -8.29
N ILE A 72 16.57 -6.59 -8.15
CA ILE A 72 16.31 -7.74 -7.27
C ILE A 72 16.92 -9.02 -7.83
N ASP A 73 16.82 -9.24 -9.15
CA ASP A 73 17.42 -10.40 -9.82
C ASP A 73 18.96 -10.37 -9.75
N GLU A 74 19.56 -9.20 -10.00
CA GLU A 74 21.01 -9.04 -9.94
C GLU A 74 21.55 -9.12 -8.50
N ASN A 75 20.73 -8.80 -7.50
CA ASN A 75 21.11 -8.76 -6.09
C ASN A 75 20.11 -9.52 -5.20
N PRO A 76 20.10 -10.86 -5.22
CA PRO A 76 19.11 -11.65 -4.49
C PRO A 76 19.20 -11.50 -2.96
N ALA A 77 20.35 -11.09 -2.41
CA ALA A 77 20.52 -10.83 -0.98
C ALA A 77 20.03 -9.43 -0.54
N LEU A 78 19.61 -8.59 -1.48
CA LEU A 78 19.21 -7.22 -1.20
C LEU A 78 17.92 -7.17 -0.37
N ASN A 79 17.85 -6.23 0.56
CA ASN A 79 16.67 -6.04 1.38
C ASN A 79 15.54 -5.42 0.53
N ILE A 80 14.53 -6.22 0.21
CA ILE A 80 13.37 -5.81 -0.60
C ILE A 80 12.59 -4.61 -0.01
N GLU A 81 12.62 -4.41 1.31
CA GLU A 81 11.97 -3.26 1.95
C GLU A 81 12.71 -1.96 1.62
N MET A 82 14.05 -1.99 1.55
CA MET A 82 14.84 -0.83 1.14
C MET A 82 14.57 -0.47 -0.32
N VAL A 83 14.45 -1.47 -1.20
CA VAL A 83 14.12 -1.25 -2.61
C VAL A 83 12.76 -0.59 -2.74
N ARG A 84 11.76 -1.10 -2.01
CA ARG A 84 10.41 -0.55 -1.98
C ARG A 84 10.41 0.91 -1.52
N GLN A 85 11.08 1.21 -0.40
CA GLN A 85 11.16 2.56 0.15
C GLN A 85 11.88 3.54 -0.78
N ALA A 86 12.97 3.09 -1.41
CA ALA A 86 13.68 3.90 -2.39
C ALA A 86 12.76 4.21 -3.58
N HIS A 87 12.07 3.19 -4.11
CA HIS A 87 11.13 3.38 -5.22
C HIS A 87 9.99 4.34 -4.87
N GLU A 88 9.36 4.17 -3.70
CA GLU A 88 8.32 5.07 -3.21
C GLU A 88 8.83 6.51 -3.09
N LYS A 89 10.06 6.71 -2.60
CA LYS A 89 10.66 8.03 -2.47
C LYS A 89 10.96 8.71 -3.81
N TYR A 90 11.44 7.97 -4.80
CA TYR A 90 11.86 8.55 -6.08
C TYR A 90 10.72 8.68 -7.08
N ASN A 91 9.79 7.73 -7.10
CA ASN A 91 8.72 7.67 -8.08
C ASN A 91 7.35 8.05 -7.51
N GLY A 92 7.21 8.16 -6.19
CA GLY A 92 5.93 8.42 -5.52
C GLY A 92 4.99 7.21 -5.50
N LEU A 93 5.44 6.06 -6.01
CA LEU A 93 4.60 4.90 -6.27
C LEU A 93 4.65 3.90 -5.11
N GLN A 94 3.49 3.59 -4.56
CA GLN A 94 3.36 2.59 -3.51
C GLN A 94 3.30 1.19 -4.11
N LEU A 95 4.39 0.43 -3.97
CA LEU A 95 4.49 -0.91 -4.51
C LEU A 95 4.55 -1.96 -3.40
N ALA A 96 3.91 -3.11 -3.63
CA ALA A 96 4.10 -4.31 -2.81
C ALA A 96 4.99 -5.30 -3.58
N ILE A 97 6.13 -5.67 -2.99
CA ILE A 97 7.10 -6.62 -3.54
C ILE A 97 6.92 -7.96 -2.83
N TYR A 98 6.78 -9.02 -3.63
CA TYR A 98 6.65 -10.39 -3.18
C TYR A 98 7.79 -11.22 -3.74
N LYS A 99 8.58 -11.84 -2.86
CA LYS A 99 9.67 -12.73 -3.26
C LYS A 99 9.27 -14.17 -2.99
N PHE A 100 9.23 -14.98 -4.04
CA PHE A 100 8.93 -16.40 -3.98
C PHE A 100 10.19 -17.22 -4.27
N ASP A 101 10.24 -18.45 -3.77
CA ASP A 101 11.22 -19.45 -4.20
C ASP A 101 10.75 -20.18 -5.47
N ASN A 102 11.61 -21.05 -5.98
CA ASN A 102 11.33 -21.86 -7.18
C ASN A 102 10.17 -22.86 -6.98
N GLU A 103 9.79 -23.14 -5.73
CA GLU A 103 8.67 -24.01 -5.36
C GLU A 103 7.36 -23.21 -5.21
N GLY A 104 7.39 -21.90 -5.45
CA GLY A 104 6.25 -21.00 -5.33
C GLY A 104 5.93 -20.61 -3.88
N LYS A 105 6.79 -20.94 -2.92
CA LYS A 105 6.62 -20.55 -1.52
C LYS A 105 7.20 -19.15 -1.29
N LEU A 106 6.42 -18.35 -0.57
CA LEU A 106 6.77 -16.97 -0.27
C LEU A 106 7.96 -16.90 0.72
N ILE A 107 9.07 -16.33 0.26
CA ILE A 107 10.29 -16.08 1.05
C ILE A 107 10.13 -14.81 1.88
N SER A 108 9.76 -13.70 1.24
CA SER A 108 9.68 -12.39 1.89
C SER A 108 8.71 -11.45 1.19
N THR A 109 8.21 -10.46 1.94
CA THR A 109 7.30 -9.43 1.44
C THR A 109 7.65 -8.05 1.98
N ALA A 110 7.45 -7.05 1.14
CA ALA A 110 7.60 -5.64 1.45
C ALA A 110 6.40 -4.89 0.88
N PRO A 111 5.52 -4.29 1.71
CA PRO A 111 5.57 -4.27 3.17
C PRO A 111 5.20 -5.65 3.77
N LYS A 112 5.66 -5.92 5.00
CA LYS A 112 5.39 -7.19 5.72
C LYS A 112 3.90 -7.54 5.87
N ARG A 113 3.01 -6.53 5.83
CA ARG A 113 1.56 -6.67 5.93
C ARG A 113 0.88 -6.12 4.68
N ALA A 114 1.29 -6.60 3.51
CA ALA A 114 0.64 -6.22 2.27
C ALA A 114 -0.84 -6.69 2.25
N PRO A 115 -1.80 -5.84 1.84
CA PRO A 115 -3.23 -6.14 1.93
C PRO A 115 -3.64 -7.33 1.05
N ASN A 116 -2.99 -7.49 -0.10
CA ASN A 116 -3.22 -8.57 -1.06
C ASN A 116 -2.29 -9.79 -0.85
N LEU A 117 -1.65 -9.91 0.32
CA LEU A 117 -0.72 -11.00 0.63
C LEU A 117 -1.34 -12.39 0.44
N TRP A 118 -2.57 -12.58 0.90
CA TRP A 118 -3.26 -13.86 0.74
C TRP A 118 -3.47 -14.19 -0.73
N ILE A 119 -3.87 -13.21 -1.56
CA ILE A 119 -4.10 -13.39 -2.99
C ILE A 119 -2.80 -13.82 -3.67
N MET A 120 -1.71 -13.06 -3.45
CA MET A 120 -0.42 -13.35 -4.09
C MET A 120 0.16 -14.71 -3.69
N ARG A 121 -0.03 -15.13 -2.43
CA ARG A 121 0.40 -16.47 -1.97
C ARG A 121 -0.31 -17.63 -2.65
N ASN A 122 -1.52 -17.41 -3.17
CA ASN A 122 -2.28 -18.46 -3.85
C ASN A 122 -2.14 -18.36 -5.37
N ILE A 123 -2.05 -17.15 -5.94
CA ILE A 123 -1.87 -16.97 -7.39
C ILE A 123 -0.52 -17.49 -7.85
N PHE A 124 0.56 -17.13 -7.16
CA PHE A 124 1.91 -17.41 -7.66
C PHE A 124 2.21 -18.92 -7.81
N PRO A 125 1.92 -19.79 -6.82
CA PRO A 125 2.04 -21.24 -7.01
C PRO A 125 1.17 -21.77 -8.16
N MET A 126 0.00 -21.18 -8.39
CA MET A 126 -0.89 -21.62 -9.48
C MET A 126 -0.41 -21.23 -10.86
N LEU A 127 0.30 -20.12 -10.99
CA LEU A 127 0.97 -19.76 -12.24
C LEU A 127 2.08 -20.76 -12.60
N ALA A 128 2.65 -21.43 -11.60
CA ALA A 128 3.68 -22.47 -11.78
C ALA A 128 3.10 -23.90 -11.85
N GLU A 129 1.83 -24.12 -11.51
CA GLU A 129 1.19 -25.44 -11.50
C GLU A 129 0.85 -25.91 -12.93
N THR A 130 1.16 -27.18 -13.22
CA THR A 130 0.97 -27.79 -14.55
C THR A 130 -0.14 -28.83 -14.56
N ASP A 131 -0.56 -29.34 -13.39
CA ASP A 131 -1.68 -30.26 -13.25
C ASP A 131 -3.02 -29.53 -13.37
N TYR A 132 -3.70 -29.74 -14.50
CA TYR A 132 -5.00 -29.15 -14.81
C TYR A 132 -6.10 -29.45 -13.79
N ASN A 133 -6.07 -30.59 -13.11
CA ASN A 133 -7.11 -30.94 -12.12
C ASN A 133 -6.93 -30.14 -10.83
N LYS A 134 -5.68 -30.02 -10.35
CA LYS A 134 -5.36 -29.17 -9.19
C LYS A 134 -5.63 -27.71 -9.50
N LEU A 135 -5.29 -27.29 -10.73
CA LEU A 135 -5.52 -25.94 -11.18
C LEU A 135 -7.01 -25.61 -11.27
N ALA A 136 -7.86 -26.52 -11.75
CA ALA A 136 -9.31 -26.31 -11.81
C ALA A 136 -9.96 -26.17 -10.43
N VAL A 137 -9.57 -27.01 -9.46
CA VAL A 137 -10.09 -26.94 -8.08
C VAL A 137 -9.67 -25.63 -7.43
N ALA A 138 -8.39 -25.28 -7.55
CA ALA A 138 -7.82 -24.18 -6.85
C ALA A 138 -8.17 -22.83 -7.51
N SER A 139 -8.32 -22.81 -8.84
CA SER A 139 -8.88 -21.69 -9.61
C SER A 139 -10.29 -21.34 -9.12
N LYS A 140 -11.17 -22.32 -8.89
CA LYS A 140 -12.53 -22.08 -8.38
C LYS A 140 -12.57 -21.40 -7.01
N GLU A 141 -11.60 -21.70 -6.14
CA GLU A 141 -11.47 -21.05 -4.83
C GLU A 141 -10.90 -19.62 -4.96
N LEU A 142 -9.96 -19.45 -5.87
CA LEU A 142 -9.32 -18.17 -6.14
C LEU A 142 -10.25 -17.19 -6.85
N ASP A 143 -11.03 -17.66 -7.82
CA ASP A 143 -12.03 -16.90 -8.57
C ASP A 143 -13.04 -16.25 -7.62
N LYS A 144 -13.60 -16.99 -6.68
CA LYS A 144 -14.53 -16.44 -5.68
C LYS A 144 -13.92 -15.29 -4.86
N LYS A 145 -12.62 -15.36 -4.60
CA LYS A 145 -11.89 -14.34 -3.82
C LYS A 145 -11.44 -13.18 -4.70
N ILE A 146 -11.07 -13.43 -5.95
CA ILE A 146 -10.73 -12.39 -6.94
C ILE A 146 -11.97 -11.59 -7.27
N GLU A 147 -13.11 -12.22 -7.53
CA GLU A 147 -14.39 -11.54 -7.77
C GLU A 147 -14.76 -10.63 -6.58
N HIS A 148 -14.49 -11.09 -5.36
CA HIS A 148 -14.70 -10.27 -4.17
C HIS A 148 -13.69 -9.11 -4.06
N ALA A 149 -12.43 -9.32 -4.45
CA ALA A 149 -11.35 -8.33 -4.28
C ALA A 149 -11.26 -7.29 -5.42
N PHE A 150 -11.59 -7.69 -6.65
CA PHE A 150 -11.44 -6.89 -7.87
C PHE A 150 -12.76 -6.57 -8.58
N GLY A 151 -13.89 -7.08 -8.09
CA GLY A 151 -15.21 -6.95 -8.72
C GLY A 151 -15.57 -8.13 -9.62
N PHE A 152 -16.87 -8.30 -9.88
CA PHE A 152 -17.41 -9.41 -10.68
C PHE A 152 -16.76 -9.52 -12.07
N GLY A 153 -16.36 -10.74 -12.45
CA GLY A 153 -15.96 -11.08 -13.83
C GLY A 153 -14.48 -11.32 -14.09
N LYS A 154 -13.57 -10.97 -13.15
CA LYS A 154 -12.14 -11.30 -13.28
C LYS A 154 -11.88 -12.69 -12.66
N ASN A 155 -11.46 -13.66 -13.47
CA ASN A 155 -11.13 -15.04 -13.03
C ASN A 155 -9.68 -15.41 -13.37
N LEU A 156 -9.12 -16.42 -12.70
CA LEU A 156 -7.72 -16.81 -12.84
C LEU A 156 -7.35 -17.23 -14.26
N ASN A 157 -8.27 -17.88 -14.98
CA ASN A 157 -8.05 -18.27 -16.37
C ASN A 157 -7.89 -17.05 -17.28
N SER A 158 -8.73 -16.03 -17.12
CA SER A 158 -8.63 -14.76 -17.86
C SER A 158 -7.30 -14.05 -17.57
N ILE A 159 -6.83 -14.10 -16.33
CA ILE A 159 -5.53 -13.55 -15.92
C ILE A 159 -4.38 -14.30 -16.60
N ARG A 160 -4.50 -15.61 -16.75
CA ARG A 160 -3.44 -16.46 -17.33
C ARG A 160 -3.41 -16.38 -18.86
N GLU A 161 -4.56 -16.35 -19.49
CA GLU A 161 -4.69 -16.32 -20.95
C GLU A 161 -4.48 -14.92 -21.53
N TYR A 162 -4.84 -13.88 -20.77
CA TYR A 162 -4.79 -12.48 -21.20
C TYR A 162 -4.23 -11.56 -20.10
N PRO A 163 -2.98 -11.75 -19.66
CA PRO A 163 -2.38 -10.97 -18.58
C PRO A 163 -2.39 -9.45 -18.86
N GLU A 164 -2.42 -9.04 -20.13
CA GLU A 164 -2.52 -7.66 -20.58
C GLU A 164 -3.86 -6.97 -20.23
N THR A 165 -4.94 -7.72 -20.02
CA THR A 165 -6.28 -7.19 -19.71
C THR A 165 -6.47 -6.80 -18.25
N LEU A 166 -5.46 -7.04 -17.41
CA LEU A 166 -5.49 -6.73 -15.98
C LEU A 166 -5.52 -5.22 -15.66
N ILE A 167 -5.09 -4.37 -16.60
CA ILE A 167 -4.86 -2.93 -16.41
C ILE A 167 -6.05 -2.08 -16.91
N GLU A 168 -7.14 -2.71 -17.37
CA GLU A 168 -8.42 -2.01 -17.66
C GLU A 168 -9.28 -1.82 -16.39
#